data_AF-A0A1G0R6C7-F1
#
_entry.id   AF-A0A1G0R6C7-F1
#
_cell.length_a   1.000
_cell.length_b   1.000
_cell.length_c   1.000
_cell.angle_alpha   90.00
_cell.angle_beta   90.00
_cell.angle_gamma   90.00
#
_symmetry.space_group_name_H-M   'P 1'
#
loop_
_entity.id
_entity.type
_entity.pdbx_description
1 polymer ?
#
loop_
_entity_poly.entity_id
_entity_poly.type
_entity_poly.pdbx_seq_one_letter_code
_entity_poly.pdbx_strand_id
1 'polypeptide(L)'
;MDNIGEYLERTKSAVVKLFEAYDTYWELLQKPEMPTLPLMGNDDSLIKWESDNKEILEERIKREKQFLFESFAMSTLKGTILQFAYWGIEKFSKNNVVPEKFKDIIEPISTAVKFCIGRDYDGIPIGLIIYAGRNQAIHFNEQRLRPVSSRVFEMLTTWYSPTLKKWMKSDYFDLDNPNLINYAENICHILDWNSYNAYEKDMRQMLSAK
;
A
#
# COMPACT_ATOMS: atom_id res chain seq x y z
N MET A 1 13.96 24.32 -4.92
CA MET A 1 12.86 23.33 -4.92
C MET A 1 11.57 24.07 -5.16
N ASP A 2 11.41 24.44 -6.43
CA ASP A 2 10.48 25.49 -6.88
C ASP A 2 9.25 24.87 -7.55
N ASN A 3 9.34 23.62 -7.99
CA ASN A 3 8.23 22.85 -8.56
C ASN A 3 8.38 21.34 -8.28
N ILE A 4 7.31 20.60 -8.58
CA ILE A 4 7.24 19.14 -8.39
C ILE A 4 8.29 18.37 -9.21
N GLY A 5 8.67 18.85 -10.40
CA GLY A 5 9.69 18.23 -11.22
C GLY A 5 11.06 18.22 -10.54
N GLU A 6 11.49 19.36 -9.98
CA GLU A 6 12.74 19.45 -9.23
C GLU A 6 12.72 18.60 -7.95
N TYR A 7 11.57 18.53 -7.28
CA TYR A 7 11.39 17.66 -6.12
C TYR A 7 11.54 16.17 -6.45
N LEU A 8 10.87 15.71 -7.50
CA LEU A 8 10.92 14.32 -7.94
C LEU A 8 12.34 13.94 -8.38
N GLU A 9 13.06 14.82 -9.08
CA GLU A 9 14.44 14.58 -9.48
C GLU A 9 15.38 14.46 -8.26
N ARG A 10 15.24 15.37 -7.28
CA ARG A 10 16.07 15.36 -6.05
C ARG A 10 15.78 14.17 -5.14
N THR A 11 14.57 13.62 -5.17
CA THR A 11 14.18 12.47 -4.33
C THR A 11 14.29 11.13 -5.05
N LYS A 12 14.45 11.14 -6.38
CA LYS A 12 14.49 9.95 -7.25
C LYS A 12 15.43 8.87 -6.75
N SER A 13 16.68 9.21 -6.46
CA SER A 13 17.69 8.23 -6.02
C SER A 13 17.25 7.47 -4.76
N ALA A 14 16.62 8.17 -3.81
CA ALA A 14 16.14 7.55 -2.57
C ALA A 14 14.94 6.65 -2.83
N VAL A 15 13.94 7.15 -3.57
CA VAL A 15 12.71 6.39 -3.86
C VAL A 15 13.01 5.14 -4.70
N VAL A 16 13.89 5.24 -5.70
CA VAL A 16 14.32 4.06 -6.50
C VAL A 16 14.94 3.00 -5.61
N LYS A 17 15.86 3.37 -4.71
CA LYS A 17 16.48 2.41 -3.77
C LYS A 17 15.49 1.79 -2.80
N LEU A 18 14.43 2.50 -2.42
CA LEU A 18 13.36 1.94 -1.60
C LEU A 18 12.54 0.88 -2.37
N PHE A 19 12.27 1.11 -3.66
CA PHE A 19 11.64 0.10 -4.51
C PHE A 19 12.56 -1.11 -4.73
N GLU A 20 13.84 -0.88 -5.05
CA GLU A 20 14.83 -1.96 -5.20
C GLU A 20 14.97 -2.79 -3.91
N ALA A 21 15.03 -2.13 -2.75
CA ALA A 21 15.09 -2.81 -1.46
C ALA A 21 13.78 -3.55 -1.13
N TYR A 22 12.62 -3.07 -1.58
CA TYR A 22 11.36 -3.80 -1.45
C TYR A 22 11.38 -5.09 -2.29
N ASP A 23 11.89 -5.01 -3.52
CA ASP A 23 11.93 -6.15 -4.44
C ASP A 23 12.81 -7.30 -3.90
N THR A 24 13.88 -7.01 -3.15
CA THR A 24 14.73 -8.06 -2.55
C THR A 24 13.99 -8.91 -1.51
N TYR A 25 12.99 -8.37 -0.82
CA TYR A 25 12.16 -9.15 0.10
C TYR A 25 11.24 -10.11 -0.66
N TRP A 26 10.74 -9.70 -1.83
CA TRP A 26 9.90 -10.56 -2.66
C TRP A 26 10.66 -11.77 -3.21
N GLU A 27 11.97 -11.63 -3.42
CA GLU A 27 12.84 -12.75 -3.83
C GLU A 27 12.83 -13.91 -2.81
N LEU A 28 12.59 -13.63 -1.52
CA LEU A 28 12.47 -14.66 -0.48
C LEU A 28 11.30 -15.60 -0.76
N LEU A 29 10.20 -15.09 -1.31
CA LEU A 29 9.00 -15.87 -1.62
C LEU A 29 9.07 -16.56 -2.99
N GLN A 30 9.80 -15.97 -3.92
CA GLN A 30 9.91 -16.50 -5.29
C GLN A 30 10.85 -17.70 -5.39
N LYS A 31 11.83 -17.81 -4.50
CA LYS A 31 12.88 -18.83 -4.57
C LYS A 31 12.90 -19.67 -3.29
N PRO A 32 13.14 -21.00 -3.37
CA PRO A 32 13.17 -21.79 -4.60
C PRO A 32 11.77 -21.87 -5.24
N GLU A 33 11.73 -22.06 -6.56
CA GLU A 33 10.48 -22.17 -7.30
C GLU A 33 9.61 -23.31 -6.74
N MET A 34 8.29 -23.11 -6.72
CA MET A 34 7.37 -24.12 -6.17
C MET A 34 7.38 -25.32 -7.11
N PRO A 35 7.67 -26.54 -6.61
CA PRO A 35 7.56 -27.71 -7.44
C PRO A 35 6.12 -27.86 -7.92
N THR A 36 5.93 -28.23 -9.17
CA THR A 36 4.60 -28.39 -9.76
C THR A 36 3.87 -29.52 -9.03
N LEU A 37 2.72 -29.18 -8.44
CA LEU A 37 1.86 -30.18 -7.81
C LEU A 37 1.26 -31.09 -8.90
N PRO A 38 1.23 -32.42 -8.72
CA PRO A 38 0.56 -33.31 -9.65
C PRO A 38 -0.95 -32.99 -9.68
N LEU A 39 -1.45 -32.59 -10.86
CA LEU A 39 -2.84 -32.13 -11.05
C LEU A 39 -3.90 -33.22 -10.80
N MET A 40 -3.53 -34.50 -10.88
CA MET A 40 -4.40 -35.66 -10.70
C MET A 40 -3.56 -36.79 -10.10
N GLY A 41 -3.65 -36.97 -8.79
CA GLY A 41 -2.88 -37.96 -8.04
C GLY A 41 -3.75 -38.69 -7.02
N ASN A 42 -3.49 -39.97 -6.77
CA ASN A 42 -3.96 -40.64 -5.55
C ASN A 42 -3.06 -40.23 -4.36
N ASP A 43 -3.47 -40.54 -3.14
CA ASP A 43 -2.71 -40.17 -1.93
C ASP A 43 -1.24 -40.65 -1.99
N ASP A 44 -0.98 -41.82 -2.57
CA ASP A 44 0.37 -42.36 -2.75
C ASP A 44 1.26 -41.46 -3.64
N SER A 45 0.68 -40.86 -4.68
CA SER A 45 1.41 -39.95 -5.58
C SER A 45 1.71 -38.60 -4.93
N LEU A 46 0.85 -38.14 -4.02
CA LEU A 46 1.10 -36.93 -3.22
C LEU A 46 2.21 -37.20 -2.20
N ILE A 47 2.15 -38.32 -1.47
CA ILE A 47 3.19 -38.73 -0.51
C ILE A 47 4.54 -38.86 -1.20
N LYS A 48 4.57 -39.47 -2.39
CA LYS A 48 5.79 -39.58 -3.19
C LYS A 48 6.29 -38.20 -3.63
N TRP A 49 5.42 -37.33 -4.13
CA TRP A 49 5.81 -35.97 -4.53
C TRP A 49 6.36 -35.17 -3.34
N GLU A 50 5.74 -35.24 -2.17
CA GLU A 50 6.23 -34.58 -0.96
C GLU A 50 7.60 -35.11 -0.56
N SER A 51 7.80 -36.43 -0.63
CA SER A 51 9.09 -37.08 -0.36
C SER A 51 10.16 -36.64 -1.36
N ASP A 52 9.84 -36.62 -2.66
CA ASP A 52 10.78 -36.27 -3.74
C ASP A 52 11.18 -34.78 -3.69
N ASN A 53 10.32 -33.92 -3.15
CA ASN A 53 10.53 -32.46 -3.08
C ASN A 53 10.81 -31.94 -1.67
N LYS A 54 11.03 -32.83 -0.69
CA LYS A 54 11.10 -32.49 0.73
C LYS A 54 12.05 -31.32 1.02
N GLU A 55 13.27 -31.37 0.49
CA GLU A 55 14.28 -30.32 0.72
C GLU A 55 13.84 -28.95 0.20
N ILE A 56 13.19 -28.92 -0.98
CA ILE A 56 12.66 -27.68 -1.58
C ILE A 56 11.53 -27.13 -0.73
N LEU A 57 10.59 -27.99 -0.30
CA LEU A 57 9.47 -27.60 0.54
C LEU A 57 9.92 -27.09 1.91
N GLU A 58 10.89 -27.75 2.54
CA GLU A 58 11.47 -27.32 3.82
C GLU A 58 12.17 -25.95 3.70
N GLU A 59 12.95 -25.74 2.64
CA GLU A 59 13.59 -24.45 2.39
C GLU A 59 12.57 -23.35 2.09
N ARG A 60 11.48 -23.64 1.35
CA ARG A 60 10.38 -22.68 1.14
C ARG A 60 9.72 -22.29 2.47
N ILE A 61 9.34 -23.26 3.30
CA ILE A 61 8.75 -22.99 4.62
C ILE A 61 9.69 -22.12 5.48
N LYS A 62 10.99 -22.38 5.43
CA LYS A 62 11.99 -21.57 6.13
C LYS A 62 12.02 -20.13 5.62
N ARG A 63 11.99 -19.93 4.30
CA ARG A 63 11.97 -18.58 3.69
C ARG A 63 10.66 -17.84 3.90
N GLU A 64 9.53 -18.53 3.87
CA GLU A 64 8.23 -17.95 4.23
C GLU A 64 8.24 -17.45 5.68
N LYS A 65 8.80 -18.23 6.61
CA LYS A 65 8.99 -17.77 7.99
C LYS A 65 9.92 -16.55 8.05
N GLN A 66 11.03 -16.56 7.32
CA GLN A 66 11.92 -15.39 7.24
C GLN A 66 11.19 -14.16 6.68
N PHE A 67 10.43 -14.33 5.61
CA PHE A 67 9.62 -13.26 5.02
C PHE A 67 8.61 -12.70 6.02
N LEU A 68 7.94 -13.54 6.80
CA LEU A 68 7.03 -13.06 7.86
C LEU A 68 7.73 -12.17 8.88
N PHE A 69 8.98 -12.47 9.25
CA PHE A 69 9.79 -11.61 10.13
C PHE A 69 10.16 -10.27 9.47
N GLU A 70 10.32 -10.26 8.15
CA GLU A 70 10.70 -9.07 7.39
C GLU A 70 9.49 -8.24 6.89
N SER A 71 8.27 -8.76 7.03
CA SER A 71 7.04 -8.13 6.53
C SER A 71 6.84 -6.69 7.06
N PHE A 72 7.22 -6.45 8.31
CA PHE A 72 7.19 -5.12 8.92
C PHE A 72 8.26 -4.19 8.32
N ALA A 73 9.47 -4.69 8.06
CA ALA A 73 10.52 -3.91 7.41
C ALA A 73 10.08 -3.51 5.99
N MET A 74 9.51 -4.45 5.25
CA MET A 74 8.95 -4.24 3.92
C MET A 74 7.83 -3.18 3.93
N SER A 75 6.90 -3.25 4.88
CA SER A 75 5.86 -2.23 5.08
C SER A 75 6.46 -0.86 5.44
N THR A 76 7.55 -0.83 6.21
CA THR A 76 8.25 0.41 6.57
C THR A 76 8.88 1.10 5.35
N LEU A 77 9.43 0.32 4.41
CA LEU A 77 9.93 0.86 3.14
C LEU A 77 8.81 1.55 2.34
N LYS A 78 7.66 0.88 2.19
CA LYS A 78 6.48 1.47 1.53
C LYS A 78 5.96 2.70 2.29
N GLY A 79 5.97 2.69 3.62
CA GLY A 79 5.62 3.84 4.44
C GLY A 79 6.52 5.05 4.17
N THR A 80 7.81 4.80 3.92
CA THR A 80 8.77 5.83 3.53
C THR A 80 8.49 6.39 2.14
N ILE A 81 8.07 5.55 1.18
CA ILE A 81 7.63 6.01 -0.15
C ILE A 81 6.40 6.92 -0.02
N LEU A 82 5.42 6.55 0.81
CA LEU A 82 4.26 7.39 1.12
C LEU A 82 4.67 8.70 1.80
N GLN A 83 5.74 8.71 2.60
CA GLN A 83 6.27 9.94 3.20
C GLN A 83 6.83 10.91 2.15
N PHE A 84 7.55 10.42 1.14
CA PHE A 84 7.99 11.25 0.01
C PHE A 84 6.78 11.80 -0.76
N ALA A 85 5.79 10.96 -1.07
CA ALA A 85 4.56 11.43 -1.71
C ALA A 85 3.88 12.54 -0.89
N TYR A 86 3.77 12.33 0.41
CA TYR A 86 3.16 13.27 1.34
C TYR A 86 3.84 14.63 1.30
N TRP A 87 5.17 14.67 1.41
CA TRP A 87 5.92 15.93 1.36
C TRP A 87 5.79 16.63 0.02
N GLY A 88 5.76 15.88 -1.09
CA GLY A 88 5.52 16.43 -2.42
C GLY A 88 4.15 17.12 -2.50
N ILE A 89 3.09 16.44 -2.07
CA ILE A 89 1.73 16.99 -2.11
C ILE A 89 1.59 18.18 -1.15
N GLU A 90 2.06 18.06 0.09
CA GLU A 90 1.95 19.13 1.09
C GLU A 90 2.62 20.42 0.63
N LYS A 91 3.77 20.31 -0.04
CA LYS A 91 4.57 21.44 -0.51
C LYS A 91 4.04 22.07 -1.79
N PHE A 92 3.58 21.26 -2.76
CA PHE A 92 3.29 21.74 -4.12
C PHE A 92 1.81 21.75 -4.50
N SER A 93 0.93 21.07 -3.76
CA SER A 93 -0.50 21.14 -4.02
C SER A 93 -1.05 22.51 -3.66
N LYS A 94 -1.85 23.05 -4.57
CA LYS A 94 -2.58 24.31 -4.39
C LYS A 94 -4.08 24.09 -4.16
N ASN A 95 -4.51 22.83 -4.05
CA ASN A 95 -5.92 22.51 -3.90
C ASN A 95 -6.45 23.06 -2.57
N ASN A 96 -7.60 23.72 -2.66
CA ASN A 96 -8.37 24.26 -1.54
C ASN A 96 -9.84 23.83 -1.57
N VAL A 97 -10.17 22.86 -2.44
CA VAL A 97 -11.54 22.35 -2.59
C VAL A 97 -11.66 21.00 -1.89
N VAL A 98 -12.64 20.89 -0.99
CA VAL A 98 -12.99 19.64 -0.31
C VAL A 98 -14.13 18.95 -1.08
N PRO A 99 -13.99 17.66 -1.47
CA PRO A 99 -15.07 16.90 -2.07
C PRO A 99 -16.27 16.77 -1.12
N GLU A 100 -17.50 16.77 -1.65
CA GLU A 100 -18.74 16.79 -0.85
C GLU A 100 -18.76 15.74 0.27
N LYS A 101 -18.36 14.51 -0.07
CA LYS A 101 -18.26 13.34 0.83
C LYS A 101 -17.30 13.48 2.01
N PHE A 102 -16.49 14.54 2.03
CA PHE A 102 -15.48 14.81 3.05
C PHE A 102 -15.66 16.17 3.74
N LYS A 103 -16.69 16.95 3.39
CA LYS A 103 -16.89 18.30 3.95
C LYS A 103 -17.21 18.33 5.44
N ASP A 104 -17.73 17.22 5.97
CA ASP A 104 -18.04 17.03 7.38
C ASP A 104 -16.79 16.72 8.24
N ILE A 105 -15.72 16.21 7.62
CA ILE A 105 -14.50 15.80 8.34
C ILE A 105 -13.23 16.55 7.94
N ILE A 106 -13.21 17.22 6.79
CA ILE A 106 -12.07 18.02 6.32
C ILE A 106 -12.44 19.49 6.37
N GLU A 107 -11.77 20.23 7.24
CA GLU A 107 -11.86 21.69 7.25
C GLU A 107 -11.13 22.28 6.02
N PRO A 108 -11.69 23.28 5.32
CA PRO A 108 -11.06 23.89 4.14
C PRO A 108 -9.69 24.51 4.37
N ILE A 109 -9.35 24.84 5.62
CA ILE A 109 -8.05 25.42 6.01
C ILE A 109 -7.03 24.37 6.46
N SER A 110 -7.45 23.11 6.64
CA SER A 110 -6.60 22.04 7.13
C SER A 110 -5.61 21.56 6.07
N THR A 111 -4.50 20.96 6.48
CA THR A 111 -3.53 20.36 5.55
C THR A 111 -4.16 19.29 4.65
N ALA A 112 -5.19 18.56 5.12
CA ALA A 112 -5.83 17.49 4.37
C ALA A 112 -6.51 17.97 3.07
N VAL A 113 -6.91 19.24 2.98
CA VAL A 113 -7.51 19.79 1.73
C VAL A 113 -6.54 19.69 0.55
N LYS A 114 -5.24 19.87 0.78
CA LYS A 114 -4.20 19.76 -0.26
C LYS A 114 -4.14 18.38 -0.89
N PHE A 115 -4.58 17.36 -0.15
CA PHE A 115 -4.56 15.96 -0.55
C PHE A 115 -5.85 15.53 -1.25
N CYS A 116 -6.86 16.39 -1.37
CA CYS A 116 -8.08 16.12 -2.14
C CYS A 116 -7.84 16.23 -3.66
N ILE A 117 -6.84 15.53 -4.18
CA ILE A 117 -6.38 15.59 -5.58
C ILE A 117 -6.10 14.18 -6.14
N GLY A 118 -5.96 14.11 -7.46
CA GLY A 118 -5.61 12.89 -8.19
C GLY A 118 -6.80 12.11 -8.72
N ARG A 119 -6.49 10.96 -9.33
CA ARG A 119 -7.51 10.01 -9.77
C ARG A 119 -8.34 9.54 -8.58
N ASP A 120 -9.59 9.19 -8.86
CA ASP A 120 -10.51 8.65 -7.87
C ASP A 120 -10.32 7.13 -7.79
N TYR A 121 -10.28 6.60 -6.57
CA TYR A 121 -10.31 5.18 -6.25
C TYR A 121 -11.48 4.93 -5.32
N ASP A 122 -12.53 4.29 -5.85
CA ASP A 122 -13.79 3.98 -5.15
C ASP A 122 -14.38 5.17 -4.38
N GLY A 123 -14.43 6.33 -5.03
CA GLY A 123 -14.91 7.54 -4.39
C GLY A 123 -13.91 8.11 -3.38
N ILE A 124 -12.61 7.91 -3.52
CA ILE A 124 -11.60 8.60 -2.72
C ILE A 124 -10.48 9.12 -3.64
N PRO A 125 -10.15 10.42 -3.65
CA PRO A 125 -8.97 10.92 -4.32
C PRO A 125 -7.71 10.22 -3.80
N ILE A 126 -6.84 9.72 -4.68
CA ILE A 126 -5.63 9.01 -4.26
C ILE A 126 -4.70 9.85 -3.38
N GLY A 127 -4.74 11.18 -3.48
CA GLY A 127 -4.02 12.06 -2.53
C GLY A 127 -4.47 11.86 -1.08
N LEU A 128 -5.77 11.68 -0.82
CA LEU A 128 -6.29 11.41 0.52
C LEU A 128 -5.92 10.02 1.01
N ILE A 129 -5.84 9.04 0.10
CA ILE A 129 -5.32 7.70 0.39
C ILE A 129 -3.85 7.79 0.82
N ILE A 130 -3.03 8.58 0.13
CA ILE A 130 -1.64 8.84 0.51
C ILE A 130 -1.56 9.50 1.88
N TYR A 131 -2.39 10.51 2.14
CA TYR A 131 -2.46 11.20 3.43
C TYR A 131 -2.76 10.22 4.57
N ALA A 132 -3.80 9.40 4.40
CA ALA A 132 -4.23 8.44 5.39
C ALA A 132 -3.19 7.33 5.61
N GLY A 133 -2.70 6.73 4.52
CA GLY A 133 -1.72 5.65 4.55
C GLY A 133 -0.40 6.06 5.17
N ARG A 134 0.11 7.25 4.83
CA ARG A 134 1.32 7.80 5.48
C ARG A 134 1.11 8.01 6.97
N ASN A 135 -0.03 8.59 7.38
CA ASN A 135 -0.32 8.84 8.78
C ASN A 135 -0.37 7.51 9.55
N GLN A 136 -1.06 6.50 9.02
CA GLN A 136 -1.11 5.19 9.63
C GLN A 136 0.29 4.54 9.71
N ALA A 137 1.08 4.61 8.64
CA ALA A 137 2.39 3.99 8.60
C ALA A 137 3.38 4.57 9.62
N ILE A 138 3.32 5.89 9.86
CA ILE A 138 4.19 6.57 10.85
C ILE A 138 3.66 6.37 12.28
N HIS A 139 2.35 6.39 12.45
CA HIS A 139 1.67 6.31 13.73
C HIS A 139 1.03 4.93 13.93
N PHE A 140 1.70 3.87 13.47
CA PHE A 140 1.14 2.51 13.42
C PHE A 140 0.80 1.94 14.79
N ASN A 141 1.40 2.49 15.84
CA ASN A 141 1.20 2.11 17.23
C ASN A 141 0.14 2.97 17.96
N GLU A 142 -0.43 3.99 17.30
CA GLU A 142 -1.49 4.80 17.88
C GLU A 142 -2.83 4.05 17.81
N GLN A 143 -3.55 4.01 18.93
CA GLN A 143 -4.84 3.31 19.03
C GLN A 143 -5.93 3.92 18.14
N ARG A 144 -5.79 5.20 17.76
CA ARG A 144 -6.78 5.91 16.96
C ARG A 144 -6.09 6.86 16.00
N LEU A 145 -6.38 6.70 14.71
CA LEU A 145 -5.98 7.67 13.71
C LEU A 145 -6.84 8.94 13.80
N ARG A 146 -6.33 10.02 13.21
CA ARG A 146 -7.10 11.26 13.04
C ARG A 146 -8.35 11.02 12.19
N PRO A 147 -9.44 11.78 12.40
CA PRO A 147 -10.74 11.54 11.75
C PRO A 147 -10.68 11.33 10.24
N VAL A 148 -9.89 12.16 9.53
CA VAL A 148 -9.72 12.05 8.07
C VAL A 148 -9.11 10.71 7.68
N SER A 149 -8.02 10.32 8.33
CA SER A 149 -7.38 9.03 8.06
C SER A 149 -8.31 7.86 8.37
N SER A 150 -8.97 7.88 9.53
CA SER A 150 -9.93 6.84 9.94
C SER A 150 -11.07 6.69 8.92
N ARG A 151 -11.62 7.81 8.43
CA ARG A 151 -12.70 7.80 7.44
C ARG A 151 -12.24 7.23 6.09
N VAL A 152 -11.03 7.57 5.65
CA VAL A 152 -10.46 6.98 4.42
C VAL A 152 -10.31 5.47 4.57
N PHE A 153 -9.77 4.98 5.69
CA PHE A 153 -9.65 3.53 5.93
C PHE A 153 -11.01 2.85 6.03
N GLU A 154 -12.00 3.45 6.70
CA GLU A 154 -13.37 2.93 6.78
C GLU A 154 -13.99 2.75 5.38
N MET A 155 -13.81 3.76 4.51
CA MET A 155 -14.27 3.69 3.11
C MET A 155 -13.53 2.61 2.32
N LEU A 156 -12.19 2.51 2.44
CA LEU A 156 -11.42 1.46 1.77
C LEU A 156 -11.75 0.04 2.28
N THR A 157 -12.18 -0.05 3.53
CA THR A 157 -12.53 -1.31 4.19
C THR A 157 -13.90 -1.82 3.76
N THR A 158 -14.81 -0.94 3.32
CA THR A 158 -16.20 -1.32 3.08
C THR A 158 -16.59 -1.15 1.61
N TRP A 159 -17.12 -2.21 1.02
CA TRP A 159 -17.60 -2.16 -0.37
C TRP A 159 -18.93 -2.89 -0.50
N TYR A 160 -19.79 -2.42 -1.39
CA TYR A 160 -21.05 -3.09 -1.68
C TYR A 160 -20.84 -4.14 -2.77
N SER A 161 -21.16 -5.40 -2.48
CA SER A 161 -21.16 -6.47 -3.48
C SER A 161 -22.51 -6.51 -4.20
N PRO A 162 -22.59 -6.16 -5.51
CA PRO A 162 -23.85 -6.26 -6.24
C PRO A 162 -24.33 -7.71 -6.36
N THR A 163 -23.38 -8.65 -6.46
CA THR A 163 -23.65 -10.09 -6.56
C THR A 163 -24.27 -10.64 -5.28
N LEU A 164 -23.71 -10.30 -4.12
CA LEU A 164 -24.19 -10.78 -2.82
C LEU A 164 -25.26 -9.87 -2.20
N LYS A 165 -25.54 -8.72 -2.83
CA LYS A 165 -26.46 -7.67 -2.40
C LYS A 165 -26.25 -7.20 -0.95
N LYS A 166 -25.00 -7.20 -0.50
CA LYS A 166 -24.63 -6.82 0.88
C LYS A 166 -23.31 -6.06 0.92
N TRP A 167 -23.14 -5.29 1.99
CA TRP A 167 -21.86 -4.70 2.33
C TRP A 167 -20.89 -5.76 2.81
N MET A 168 -19.68 -5.69 2.28
CA MET A 168 -18.55 -6.56 2.61
C MET A 168 -17.49 -5.72 3.32
N LYS A 169 -16.77 -6.35 4.25
CA LYS A 169 -15.62 -5.76 4.94
C LYS A 169 -14.35 -6.42 4.39
N SER A 170 -13.34 -5.62 4.10
CA SER A 170 -12.02 -6.05 3.66
C SER A 170 -11.04 -6.00 4.82
N ASP A 171 -10.49 -7.15 5.19
CA ASP A 171 -9.50 -7.23 6.27
C ASP A 171 -8.19 -6.50 5.93
N TYR A 172 -7.96 -6.17 4.65
CA TYR A 172 -6.76 -5.50 4.16
C TYR A 172 -6.65 -4.02 4.53
N PHE A 173 -7.74 -3.38 4.96
CA PHE A 173 -7.74 -1.97 5.39
C PHE A 173 -8.41 -1.78 6.75
N ASP A 174 -8.84 -2.88 7.37
CA ASP A 174 -9.56 -2.85 8.63
C ASP A 174 -8.62 -2.50 9.78
N LEU A 175 -8.65 -1.26 10.25
CA LEU A 175 -7.79 -0.79 11.36
C LEU A 175 -7.96 -1.58 12.67
N ASP A 176 -9.05 -2.35 12.82
CA ASP A 176 -9.28 -3.22 13.96
C ASP A 176 -8.65 -4.63 13.79
N ASN A 177 -8.02 -4.91 12.64
CA ASN A 177 -7.38 -6.19 12.36
C ASN A 177 -6.09 -6.35 13.18
N PRO A 178 -6.03 -7.28 14.16
CA PRO A 178 -4.87 -7.43 15.03
C PRO A 178 -3.64 -8.00 14.31
N ASN A 179 -3.82 -8.57 13.11
CA ASN A 179 -2.74 -9.18 12.33
C ASN A 179 -2.02 -8.19 11.41
N LEU A 180 -2.61 -7.01 11.18
CA LEU A 180 -2.04 -5.98 10.31
C LEU A 180 -1.73 -4.71 11.11
N ILE A 181 -0.44 -4.51 11.35
CA ILE A 181 0.05 -3.37 12.14
C ILE A 181 0.33 -2.16 11.23
N ASN A 182 0.79 -2.39 10.00
CA ASN A 182 1.16 -1.34 9.06
C ASN A 182 0.52 -1.62 7.69
N TYR A 183 -0.18 -0.63 7.14
CA TYR A 183 -0.98 -0.77 5.93
C TYR A 183 -0.30 -0.15 4.70
N ALA A 184 0.93 0.35 4.83
CA ALA A 184 1.60 1.07 3.75
C ALA A 184 1.77 0.22 2.49
N GLU A 185 2.03 -1.09 2.64
CA GLU A 185 2.09 -2.01 1.51
C GLU A 185 0.75 -2.09 0.78
N ASN A 186 -0.34 -2.33 1.52
CA ASN A 186 -1.69 -2.43 0.96
C ASN A 186 -2.11 -1.12 0.28
N ILE A 187 -1.72 0.02 0.86
CA ILE A 187 -1.94 1.33 0.27
C ILE A 187 -1.14 1.48 -1.03
N CYS A 188 0.15 1.14 -1.06
CA CYS A 188 0.93 1.18 -2.29
C CYS A 188 0.40 0.21 -3.36
N HIS A 189 -0.19 -0.91 -2.96
CA HIS A 189 -0.83 -1.86 -3.88
C HIS A 189 -2.03 -1.23 -4.60
N ILE A 190 -2.98 -0.59 -3.88
CA ILE A 190 -4.14 0.06 -4.51
C ILE A 190 -3.79 1.31 -5.32
N LEU A 191 -2.65 1.93 -5.02
CA LEU A 191 -2.08 3.01 -5.82
C LEU A 191 -1.38 2.50 -7.08
N ASP A 192 -1.24 1.18 -7.27
CA ASP A 192 -0.44 0.54 -8.32
C ASP A 192 1.05 0.98 -8.29
N TRP A 193 1.55 1.31 -7.10
CA TRP A 193 2.94 1.77 -6.90
C TRP A 193 3.86 0.58 -6.65
N ASN A 194 4.16 -0.13 -7.75
CA ASN A 194 5.13 -1.21 -7.82
C ASN A 194 6.51 -0.77 -8.34
N SER A 195 6.66 0.47 -8.79
CA SER A 195 7.90 1.00 -9.33
C SER A 195 7.98 2.52 -9.20
N TYR A 196 9.20 3.07 -9.32
CA TYR A 196 9.39 4.52 -9.33
C TYR A 196 8.58 5.19 -10.46
N ASN A 197 8.47 4.56 -11.63
CA ASN A 197 7.75 5.14 -12.76
C ASN A 197 6.25 5.28 -12.49
N ALA A 198 5.64 4.28 -11.84
CA ALA A 198 4.23 4.35 -11.44
C ALA A 198 3.99 5.47 -10.40
N TYR A 199 4.85 5.52 -9.37
CA TYR A 199 4.87 6.59 -8.38
C TYR A 199 5.02 7.98 -9.02
N GLU A 200 6.03 8.16 -9.88
CA GLU A 200 6.35 9.43 -10.52
C GLU A 200 5.18 9.90 -11.40
N LYS A 201 4.58 8.99 -12.16
CA LYS A 201 3.43 9.27 -13.01
C LYS A 201 2.27 9.85 -12.20
N ASP A 202 1.87 9.18 -11.11
CA ASP A 202 0.76 9.66 -10.27
C ASP A 202 1.12 11.00 -9.62
N MET A 203 2.33 11.15 -9.08
CA MET A 203 2.77 12.42 -8.46
C MET A 203 2.75 13.59 -9.45
N ARG A 204 3.20 13.38 -10.70
CA ARG A 204 3.14 14.40 -11.75
C ARG A 204 1.70 14.70 -12.15
N GLN A 205 0.85 13.69 -12.35
CA GLN A 205 -0.54 13.89 -12.74
C GLN A 205 -1.32 14.66 -11.68
N MET A 206 -1.16 14.30 -10.40
CA MET A 206 -1.81 14.99 -9.28
C MET A 206 -1.43 16.47 -9.16
N LEU A 207 -0.16 16.81 -9.39
CA LEU A 207 0.39 18.13 -9.07
C LEU A 207 0.62 19.01 -10.30
N SER A 208 0.38 18.49 -11.51
CA SER A 208 0.36 19.25 -12.75
C SER A 208 -1.07 19.67 -13.16
N ALA A 209 -2.09 19.06 -12.57
CA ALA A 209 -3.49 19.46 -12.75
C ALA A 209 -3.70 20.86 -12.14
N LYS A 210 -4.14 21.79 -12.98
CA LYS A 210 -4.48 23.17 -12.59
C LYS A 210 -5.88 23.24 -11.99
#